data_AF-A0A9P9A0F6-F1
#
_entry.id   AF-A0A9P9A0F6-F1
#
_cell.length_a   1.000
_cell.length_b   1.000
_cell.length_c   1.000
_cell.angle_alpha   90.00
_cell.angle_beta   90.00
_cell.angle_gamma   90.00
#
_symmetry.space_group_name_H-M   'P 1'
#
loop_
_entity.id
_entity.type
_entity.pdbx_description
1 polymer ?
#
loop_
_entity_poly.entity_id
_entity_poly.type
_entity_poly.pdbx_seq_one_letter_code
_entity_poly.pdbx_strand_id
1 'polypeptide(L)'
;MSVNPLKPIRILFTPPGPNPWNVNAFLVNWSLLSERERYAGLGLKYEIESFSWAQVKKKPFIDFNPNGRVPAIEDPNTDLTLWESGAIYQYPIEHYNINHRLSYETLKERHISNQWLHFQMSGQGPYYGQCVWCRRSYPKKIKSAIDRYANEIERVIGVLESVLAAKPPDAQWLVGDNMTFADMAFVPWNVHLSEVLQKSWDEDCSGIVSSKASSYFADYENQTAADKSDSTKKP
;
A
#
# COMPACT_ATOMS: atom_id res chain seq x y z
N MET A 1 31.21 13.31 12.54
CA MET A 1 30.12 13.87 13.36
C MET A 1 29.27 12.70 13.84
N SER A 2 28.97 12.60 15.13
CA SER A 2 28.04 11.58 15.63
C SER A 2 26.66 11.90 15.05
N VAL A 3 26.18 11.06 14.13
CA VAL A 3 24.80 11.13 13.67
C VAL A 3 23.97 10.57 14.81
N ASN A 4 23.15 11.41 15.44
CA ASN A 4 22.21 10.92 16.45
C ASN A 4 21.33 9.84 15.80
N PRO A 5 21.12 8.68 16.46
CA PRO A 5 20.30 7.63 15.89
C PRO A 5 18.87 8.14 15.73
N LEU A 6 18.25 7.84 14.56
CA LEU A 6 16.85 8.17 14.31
C LEU A 6 15.95 7.60 15.41
N LYS A 7 15.03 8.44 15.90
CA LYS A 7 13.98 8.06 16.83
C LYS A 7 12.86 7.34 16.05
N PRO A 8 12.13 6.39 16.68
CA PRO A 8 11.01 5.70 16.04
C PRO A 8 9.89 6.67 15.64
N ILE A 9 9.34 6.50 14.43
CA ILE A 9 8.12 7.18 13.97
C ILE A 9 6.91 6.52 14.62
N ARG A 10 6.03 7.29 15.25
CA ARG A 10 4.78 6.76 15.81
C ARG A 10 3.75 6.63 14.70
N ILE A 11 3.18 5.45 14.54
CA ILE A 11 2.10 5.15 13.58
C ILE A 11 0.81 4.95 14.37
N LEU A 12 -0.15 5.86 14.19
CA LEU A 12 -1.46 5.79 14.80
C LEU A 12 -2.39 4.95 13.91
N PHE A 13 -2.85 3.84 14.46
CA PHE A 13 -3.38 2.70 13.71
C PHE A 13 -4.72 2.23 14.28
N THR A 14 -5.59 1.68 13.42
CA THR A 14 -6.77 0.88 13.86
C THR A 14 -6.79 -0.43 13.07
N PRO A 15 -6.62 -1.59 13.72
CA PRO A 15 -6.78 -2.87 13.04
C PRO A 15 -8.27 -3.21 12.83
N PRO A 16 -8.65 -3.91 11.74
CA PRO A 16 -7.96 -4.11 10.47
C PRO A 16 -8.46 -3.10 9.41
N GLY A 17 -7.56 -2.38 8.74
CA GLY A 17 -7.91 -1.53 7.60
C GLY A 17 -6.79 -1.53 6.55
N PRO A 18 -7.10 -1.50 5.24
CA PRO A 18 -6.10 -1.57 4.19
C PRO A 18 -5.15 -0.36 4.19
N ASN A 19 -5.66 0.86 4.44
CA ASN A 19 -4.84 2.08 4.49
C ASN A 19 -3.79 2.11 5.63
N PRO A 20 -4.12 1.73 6.87
CA PRO A 20 -3.11 1.61 7.92
C PRO A 20 -2.06 0.55 7.63
N TRP A 21 -2.46 -0.61 7.09
CA TRP A 21 -1.53 -1.66 6.66
C TRP A 21 -0.57 -1.20 5.56
N ASN A 22 -1.10 -0.43 4.61
CA ASN A 22 -0.40 0.26 3.53
C ASN A 22 0.80 1.09 4.04
N VAL A 23 0.53 1.99 5.00
CA VAL A 23 1.55 2.86 5.60
C VAL A 23 2.54 2.07 6.44
N ASN A 24 2.05 1.08 7.22
CA ASN A 24 2.93 0.20 7.99
C ASN A 24 3.91 -0.52 7.06
N ALA A 25 3.41 -1.24 6.05
CA ALA A 25 4.19 -1.95 5.04
C ALA A 25 5.27 -1.07 4.38
N PHE A 26 4.90 0.17 4.05
CA PHE A 26 5.77 1.14 3.40
C PHE A 26 6.90 1.66 4.30
N LEU A 27 6.57 2.05 5.54
CA LEU A 27 7.55 2.60 6.49
C LEU A 27 8.48 1.52 7.05
N VAL A 28 7.89 0.37 7.38
CA VAL A 28 8.44 -0.53 8.39
C VAL A 28 9.30 -1.61 7.82
N ASN A 29 9.19 -1.91 6.52
CA ASN A 29 9.65 -3.14 5.88
C ASN A 29 8.53 -4.19 5.82
N TRP A 30 8.32 -4.78 4.64
CA TRP A 30 7.35 -5.86 4.43
C TRP A 30 7.89 -7.14 5.09
N SER A 31 7.53 -7.37 6.36
CA SER A 31 8.04 -8.49 7.19
C SER A 31 7.57 -9.90 6.77
N LEU A 32 6.89 -10.07 5.63
CA LEU A 32 6.47 -11.39 5.14
C LEU A 32 7.37 -11.95 4.03
N LEU A 33 8.46 -11.26 3.72
CA LEU A 33 9.42 -11.72 2.74
C LEU A 33 10.79 -11.97 3.37
N SER A 34 11.52 -12.92 2.79
CA SER A 34 12.72 -13.54 3.36
C SER A 34 13.83 -12.51 3.66
N GLU A 35 14.91 -12.98 4.30
CA GLU A 35 16.01 -12.13 4.80
C GLU A 35 16.61 -11.12 3.80
N ARG A 36 16.44 -11.33 2.49
CA ARG A 36 16.88 -10.39 1.44
C ARG A 36 15.87 -9.29 1.09
N GLU A 37 14.60 -9.42 1.48
CA GLU A 37 13.53 -8.43 1.27
C GLU A 37 13.11 -7.70 2.53
N ARG A 38 13.88 -7.88 3.61
CA ARG A 38 14.01 -6.94 4.73
C ARG A 38 14.45 -5.51 4.31
N TYR A 39 14.22 -5.11 3.06
CA TYR A 39 14.76 -3.91 2.43
C TYR A 39 13.79 -3.23 1.46
N ALA A 40 12.54 -3.71 1.34
CA ALA A 40 11.57 -3.12 0.42
C ALA A 40 10.96 -1.82 0.96
N GLY A 41 10.67 -1.75 2.27
CA GLY A 41 10.31 -0.50 2.94
C GLY A 41 11.53 0.38 3.22
N LEU A 42 11.32 1.58 3.74
CA LEU A 42 12.44 2.50 4.04
C LEU A 42 13.31 2.06 5.22
N GLY A 43 12.91 1.02 5.96
CA GLY A 43 13.67 0.49 7.10
C GLY A 43 13.68 1.44 8.30
N LEU A 44 12.65 2.29 8.42
CA LEU A 44 12.53 3.26 9.50
C LEU A 44 12.08 2.56 10.78
N LYS A 45 12.68 2.97 11.91
CA LYS A 45 12.19 2.55 13.22
C LYS A 45 10.80 3.16 13.44
N TYR A 46 9.93 2.41 14.10
CA TYR A 46 8.56 2.83 14.32
C TYR A 46 7.98 2.24 15.61
N GLU A 47 6.91 2.84 16.09
CA GLU A 47 6.06 2.33 17.17
C GLU A 47 4.60 2.42 16.73
N ILE A 48 3.80 1.38 17.00
CA ILE A 48 2.37 1.41 16.69
C ILE A 48 1.60 1.82 17.93
N GLU A 49 0.77 2.85 17.79
CA GLU A 49 -0.26 3.19 18.77
C GLU A 49 -1.63 2.86 18.22
N SER A 50 -2.33 1.93 18.87
CA SER A 50 -3.63 1.43 18.40
C SER A 50 -4.79 2.19 19.03
N PHE A 51 -5.72 2.63 18.18
CA PHE A 51 -7.00 3.22 18.55
C PHE A 51 -8.15 2.36 18.03
N SER A 52 -9.23 2.22 18.80
CA SER A 52 -10.47 1.63 18.30
C SER A 52 -11.22 2.57 17.35
N TRP A 53 -12.13 2.02 16.54
CA TRP A 53 -13.01 2.80 15.64
C TRP A 53 -13.83 3.90 16.35
N ALA A 54 -14.15 3.71 17.64
CA ALA A 54 -14.84 4.72 18.43
C ALA A 54 -13.89 5.82 18.95
N GLN A 55 -12.63 5.47 19.22
CA GLN A 55 -11.63 6.40 19.74
C GLN A 55 -11.08 7.33 18.65
N VAL A 56 -10.99 6.89 17.38
CA VAL A 56 -10.48 7.74 16.29
C VAL A 56 -11.33 9.00 16.05
N LYS A 57 -12.55 9.06 16.59
CA LYS A 57 -13.43 10.23 16.51
C LYS A 57 -13.36 11.15 17.75
N LYS A 58 -12.47 10.87 18.69
CA LYS A 58 -12.34 11.56 19.97
C LYS A 58 -10.90 11.94 20.25
N LYS A 59 -10.69 12.81 21.24
CA LYS A 59 -9.36 13.05 21.79
C LYS A 59 -8.83 11.78 22.47
N PRO A 60 -7.51 11.53 22.44
CA PRO A 60 -6.48 12.39 21.84
C PRO A 60 -6.32 12.24 20.32
N PHE A 61 -6.96 11.25 19.67
CA PHE A 61 -6.71 10.96 18.24
C PHE A 61 -6.95 12.16 17.32
N ILE A 62 -8.06 12.88 17.52
CA ILE A 62 -8.39 14.03 16.66
C ILE A 62 -7.46 15.24 16.84
N ASP A 63 -6.63 15.25 17.89
CA ASP A 63 -5.57 16.23 18.04
C ASP A 63 -4.42 15.96 17.05
N PHE A 64 -4.25 14.71 16.61
CA PHE A 64 -3.29 14.32 15.56
C PHE A 64 -3.90 14.33 14.15
N ASN A 65 -5.14 13.83 14.02
CA ASN A 65 -5.87 13.82 12.76
C ASN A 65 -7.33 14.29 12.94
N PRO A 66 -7.67 15.53 12.54
CA PRO A 66 -9.01 16.07 12.69
C PRO A 66 -10.08 15.33 11.86
N ASN A 67 -9.72 14.62 10.79
CA ASN A 67 -10.64 13.77 10.02
C ASN A 67 -11.11 12.55 10.85
N GLY A 68 -10.34 12.17 11.87
CA GLY A 68 -10.61 11.01 12.71
C GLY A 68 -10.61 9.71 11.91
N ARG A 69 -9.63 9.57 11.01
CA ARG A 69 -9.39 8.39 10.17
C ARG A 69 -7.96 7.93 10.35
N VAL A 70 -7.70 6.65 10.14
CA VAL A 70 -6.35 6.09 10.17
C VAL A 70 -5.87 5.82 8.73
N PRO A 71 -4.55 5.81 8.48
CA PRO A 71 -3.46 6.08 9.43
C PRO A 71 -3.20 7.57 9.66
N ALA A 72 -2.50 7.85 10.76
CA ALA A 72 -1.74 9.08 10.97
C ALA A 72 -0.34 8.71 11.48
N ILE A 73 0.64 9.58 11.30
CA ILE A 73 2.00 9.42 11.84
C ILE A 73 2.42 10.65 12.62
N GLU A 74 3.31 10.46 13.58
CA GLU A 74 4.09 11.51 14.21
C GLU A 74 5.57 11.15 14.10
N ASP A 75 6.34 12.03 13.47
CA ASP A 75 7.78 11.85 13.30
C ASP A 75 8.56 12.79 14.24
N PRO A 76 9.14 12.27 15.33
CA PRO A 76 9.88 13.07 16.30
C PRO A 76 11.25 13.54 15.79
N ASN A 77 11.67 13.12 14.60
CA ASN A 77 12.93 13.58 13.99
C ASN A 77 12.74 14.88 13.19
N THR A 78 11.52 15.16 12.73
CA THR A 78 11.16 16.36 11.96
C THR A 78 10.07 17.22 12.59
N ASP A 79 9.48 16.78 13.71
CA ASP A 79 8.36 17.44 14.38
C ASP A 79 7.12 17.54 13.47
N LEU A 80 6.90 16.52 12.64
CA LEU A 80 5.76 16.45 11.72
C LEU A 80 4.71 15.45 12.18
N THR A 81 3.46 15.91 12.25
CA THR A 81 2.28 15.05 12.33
C THR A 81 1.57 15.06 10.98
N LEU A 82 1.38 13.89 10.37
CA LEU A 82 0.76 13.75 9.05
C LEU A 82 -0.38 12.73 9.08
N TRP A 83 -1.39 12.99 8.28
CA TRP A 83 -2.51 12.09 8.01
C TRP A 83 -2.80 12.09 6.51
N GLU A 84 -3.65 11.15 6.07
CA GLU A 84 -3.79 10.68 4.68
C GLU A 84 -2.61 9.83 4.22
N SER A 85 -2.88 8.58 3.81
CA SER A 85 -1.85 7.64 3.38
C SER A 85 -1.02 8.15 2.21
N GLY A 86 -1.61 8.90 1.27
CA GLY A 86 -0.89 9.49 0.15
C GLY A 86 0.18 10.50 0.58
N ALA A 87 -0.15 11.39 1.53
CA ALA A 87 0.82 12.33 2.09
C ALA A 87 1.91 11.60 2.89
N ILE A 88 1.51 10.56 3.63
CA ILE A 88 2.43 9.71 4.39
C ILE A 88 3.35 8.89 3.46
N TYR A 89 2.99 8.58 2.22
CA TYR A 89 3.91 7.95 1.27
C TYR A 89 4.96 8.93 0.77
N GLN A 90 4.56 10.14 0.42
CA GLN A 90 5.45 11.14 -0.17
C GLN A 90 6.49 11.65 0.83
N TYR A 91 6.08 11.93 2.07
CA TYR A 91 6.96 12.50 3.09
C TYR A 91 8.25 11.68 3.34
N PRO A 92 8.18 10.38 3.64
CA PRO A 92 9.36 9.56 3.87
C PRO A 92 10.18 9.34 2.59
N ILE A 93 9.58 9.45 1.40
CA ILE A 93 10.34 9.45 0.14
C ILE A 93 11.23 10.67 0.06
N GLU A 94 10.67 11.83 0.34
CA GLU A 94 11.39 13.09 0.27
C GLU A 94 12.45 13.20 1.36
N HIS A 95 12.19 12.64 2.54
CA HIS A 95 13.05 12.85 3.70
C HIS A 95 14.00 11.68 4.03
N TYR A 96 13.62 10.43 3.75
CA TYR A 96 14.35 9.24 4.20
C TYR A 96 14.70 8.24 3.10
N ASN A 97 14.16 8.36 1.88
CA ASN A 97 14.44 7.43 0.79
C ASN A 97 15.77 7.75 0.08
N ILE A 98 16.87 7.62 0.84
CA ILE A 98 18.24 7.95 0.43
C ILE A 98 18.71 7.11 -0.78
N ASN A 99 18.12 5.94 -1.01
CA ASN A 99 18.52 5.01 -2.07
C ASN A 99 17.52 4.96 -3.23
N HIS A 100 16.50 5.82 -3.26
CA HIS A 100 15.47 5.90 -4.32
C HIS A 100 14.82 4.55 -4.66
N ARG A 101 14.65 3.67 -3.66
CA ARG A 101 14.18 2.29 -3.88
C ARG A 101 12.71 2.20 -4.26
N LEU A 102 11.90 3.14 -3.76
CA LEU A 102 10.44 3.16 -3.93
C LEU A 102 9.95 4.34 -4.78
N SER A 103 10.85 5.05 -5.46
CA SER A 103 10.51 6.26 -6.22
C SER A 103 11.52 6.54 -7.31
N TYR A 104 11.10 7.19 -8.39
CA TYR A 104 11.99 7.77 -9.37
C TYR A 104 12.31 9.24 -9.05
N GLU A 105 13.53 9.68 -9.36
CA GLU A 105 13.96 11.07 -9.16
C GLU A 105 13.62 11.98 -10.35
N THR A 106 13.53 11.38 -11.53
CA THR A 106 13.21 12.07 -12.77
C THR A 106 11.85 12.76 -12.66
N LEU A 107 11.77 14.00 -13.15
CA LEU A 107 10.55 14.81 -13.13
C LEU A 107 9.36 14.03 -13.72
N LYS A 108 9.57 13.39 -14.88
CA LYS A 108 8.52 12.68 -15.60
C LYS A 108 7.96 11.53 -14.77
N GLU A 109 8.81 10.59 -14.36
CA GLU A 109 8.40 9.40 -13.61
C GLU A 109 7.78 9.78 -12.26
N ARG A 110 8.34 10.77 -11.55
CA ARG A 110 7.77 11.27 -10.28
C ARG A 110 6.35 11.76 -10.45
N HIS A 111 6.07 12.56 -11.48
CA HIS A 111 4.71 13.06 -11.74
C HIS A 111 3.75 11.94 -12.17
N ILE A 112 4.22 10.96 -12.94
CA ILE A 112 3.40 9.80 -13.32
C ILE A 112 3.11 8.91 -12.10
N SER A 113 4.07 8.67 -11.20
CA SER A 113 3.85 7.94 -9.95
C SER A 113 2.83 8.66 -9.07
N ASN A 114 2.93 9.99 -8.95
CA ASN A 114 1.94 10.79 -8.23
C ASN A 114 0.55 10.73 -8.87
N GLN A 115 0.45 10.71 -10.20
CA GLN A 115 -0.83 10.51 -10.91
C GLN A 115 -1.51 9.20 -10.47
N TRP A 116 -0.75 8.10 -10.43
CA TRP A 116 -1.27 6.80 -9.98
C TRP A 116 -1.64 6.79 -8.50
N LEU A 117 -0.82 7.40 -7.64
CA LEU A 117 -1.16 7.57 -6.22
C LEU A 117 -2.47 8.34 -6.06
N HIS A 118 -2.65 9.47 -6.75
CA HIS A 118 -3.88 10.23 -6.67
C HIS A 118 -5.07 9.46 -7.25
N PHE A 119 -4.89 8.68 -8.32
CA PHE A 119 -5.93 7.79 -8.84
C PHE A 119 -6.35 6.74 -7.82
N GLN A 120 -5.41 6.20 -7.05
CA GLN A 120 -5.68 5.29 -5.93
C GLN A 120 -6.52 5.98 -4.85
N MET A 121 -6.08 7.16 -4.41
CA MET A 121 -6.68 7.91 -3.30
C MET A 121 -8.10 8.41 -3.64
N SER A 122 -8.35 8.85 -4.88
CA SER A 122 -9.66 9.35 -5.31
C SER A 122 -10.57 8.25 -5.86
N GLY A 123 -10.00 7.18 -6.42
CA GLY A 123 -10.72 6.09 -7.05
C GLY A 123 -10.88 4.90 -6.11
N GLN A 124 -9.84 4.07 -6.02
CA GLN A 124 -9.92 2.77 -5.34
C GLN A 124 -10.40 2.88 -3.88
N GLY A 125 -9.72 3.70 -3.06
CA GLY A 125 -10.00 3.76 -1.62
C GLY A 125 -11.47 4.08 -1.29
N PRO A 126 -12.03 5.18 -1.80
CA PRO A 126 -13.42 5.55 -1.54
C PRO A 126 -14.44 4.50 -2.03
N TYR A 127 -14.27 3.96 -3.24
CA TYR A 127 -15.27 3.06 -3.81
C TYR A 127 -15.32 1.70 -3.11
N TYR A 128 -14.17 1.17 -2.67
CA TYR A 128 -14.13 -0.04 -1.86
C TYR A 128 -14.85 0.17 -0.52
N GLY A 129 -14.54 1.28 0.17
CA GLY A 129 -15.20 1.63 1.44
C GLY A 129 -16.71 1.75 1.30
N GLN A 130 -17.20 2.42 0.24
CA GLN A 130 -18.64 2.57 0.00
C GLN A 130 -19.31 1.24 -0.38
N CYS A 131 -18.66 0.41 -1.21
CA CYS A 131 -19.17 -0.91 -1.55
C CYS A 131 -19.31 -1.79 -0.30
N VAL A 132 -18.28 -1.83 0.55
CA VAL A 132 -18.30 -2.57 1.83
C VAL A 132 -19.40 -2.03 2.74
N TRP A 133 -19.53 -0.71 2.87
CA TRP A 133 -20.57 -0.11 3.70
C TRP A 133 -21.96 -0.49 3.20
N CYS A 134 -22.27 -0.32 1.91
CA CYS A 134 -23.56 -0.71 1.33
C CYS A 134 -23.85 -2.20 1.48
N ARG A 135 -22.82 -3.05 1.33
CA ARG A 135 -22.95 -4.51 1.41
C ARG A 135 -23.04 -5.05 2.82
N ARG A 136 -22.35 -4.47 3.80
CA ARG A 136 -22.20 -5.05 5.14
C ARG A 136 -22.84 -4.19 6.23
N SER A 137 -22.51 -2.91 6.26
CA SER A 137 -22.84 -2.02 7.36
C SER A 137 -24.20 -1.37 7.23
N TYR A 138 -24.67 -1.11 6.01
CA TYR A 138 -25.97 -0.49 5.79
C TYR A 138 -27.09 -1.50 6.13
N PRO A 139 -28.09 -1.11 6.95
CA PRO A 139 -29.11 -2.04 7.44
C PRO A 139 -29.98 -2.69 6.36
N LYS A 140 -30.09 -2.07 5.18
CA LYS A 140 -30.88 -2.58 4.04
C LYS A 140 -29.98 -2.84 2.85
N LYS A 141 -30.23 -3.88 2.06
CA LYS A 141 -29.49 -4.11 0.82
C LYS A 141 -30.17 -3.36 -0.33
N ILE A 142 -29.54 -2.29 -0.80
CA ILE A 142 -29.99 -1.53 -1.97
C ILE A 142 -29.16 -1.99 -3.16
N LYS A 143 -29.72 -2.87 -3.98
CA LYS A 143 -29.00 -3.50 -5.10
C LYS A 143 -28.36 -2.46 -6.03
N SER A 144 -29.09 -1.42 -6.41
CA SER A 144 -28.56 -0.36 -7.31
C SER A 144 -27.36 0.38 -6.73
N ALA A 145 -27.30 0.61 -5.42
CA ALA A 145 -26.16 1.24 -4.76
C ALA A 145 -24.95 0.29 -4.71
N ILE A 146 -25.20 -0.98 -4.37
CA ILE A 146 -24.17 -2.02 -4.37
C ILE A 146 -23.58 -2.20 -5.77
N ASP A 147 -24.43 -2.34 -6.80
CA ASP A 147 -24.01 -2.49 -8.19
C ASP A 147 -23.22 -1.27 -8.66
N ARG A 148 -23.66 -0.04 -8.33
CA ARG A 148 -22.93 1.19 -8.67
C ARG A 148 -21.49 1.15 -8.17
N TYR A 149 -21.28 0.83 -6.88
CA TYR A 149 -19.94 0.82 -6.30
C TYR A 149 -19.12 -0.39 -6.76
N ALA A 150 -19.74 -1.55 -6.98
CA ALA A 150 -19.07 -2.71 -7.54
C ALA A 150 -18.56 -2.44 -8.98
N ASN A 151 -19.40 -1.83 -9.83
CA ASN A 151 -19.02 -1.46 -11.20
C ASN A 151 -17.89 -0.43 -11.22
N GLU A 152 -17.85 0.47 -10.26
CA GLU A 152 -16.78 1.47 -10.18
C GLU A 152 -15.45 0.86 -9.71
N ILE A 153 -15.50 -0.14 -8.81
CA ILE A 153 -14.33 -0.95 -8.47
C ILE A 153 -13.81 -1.68 -9.72
N GLU A 154 -14.70 -2.35 -10.45
CA GLU A 154 -14.34 -3.05 -11.70
C GLU A 154 -13.76 -2.08 -12.74
N ARG A 155 -14.30 -0.87 -12.86
CA ARG A 155 -13.77 0.18 -13.75
C ARG A 155 -12.36 0.60 -13.35
N VAL A 156 -12.10 0.82 -12.06
CA VAL A 156 -10.76 1.18 -11.55
C VAL A 156 -9.75 0.07 -11.84
N ILE A 157 -10.11 -1.18 -11.56
CA ILE A 157 -9.25 -2.34 -11.86
C ILE A 157 -9.01 -2.45 -13.37
N GLY A 158 -10.05 -2.31 -14.20
CA GLY A 158 -9.93 -2.33 -15.65
C GLY A 158 -8.96 -1.29 -16.21
N VAL A 159 -8.84 -0.11 -15.58
CA VAL A 159 -7.82 0.88 -15.95
C VAL A 159 -6.41 0.34 -15.68
N LEU A 160 -6.16 -0.22 -14.49
CA LEU A 160 -4.86 -0.80 -14.14
C LEU A 160 -4.48 -1.91 -15.13
N GLU A 161 -5.41 -2.82 -15.39
CA GLU A 161 -5.22 -3.94 -16.33
C GLU A 161 -4.93 -3.46 -17.74
N SER A 162 -5.70 -2.50 -18.24
CA SER A 162 -5.51 -1.99 -19.60
C SER A 162 -4.13 -1.37 -19.80
N VAL A 163 -3.63 -0.63 -18.80
CA VAL A 163 -2.31 -0.01 -18.87
C VAL A 163 -1.21 -1.05 -18.78
N LEU A 164 -1.33 -2.00 -17.87
CA LEU A 164 -0.33 -3.02 -17.66
C LEU A 164 -0.27 -4.01 -18.84
N ALA A 165 -1.40 -4.35 -19.45
CA ALA A 165 -1.47 -5.21 -20.64
C ALA A 165 -0.93 -4.52 -21.91
N ALA A 166 -0.97 -3.19 -21.97
CA ALA A 166 -0.40 -2.42 -23.08
C ALA A 166 1.12 -2.23 -22.99
N LYS A 167 1.74 -2.60 -21.85
CA LYS A 167 3.19 -2.55 -21.66
C LYS A 167 3.88 -3.81 -22.24
N PRO A 168 5.22 -3.78 -22.40
CA PRO A 168 5.99 -4.98 -22.72
C PRO A 168 5.67 -6.15 -21.78
N PRO A 169 5.72 -7.42 -22.25
CA PRO A 169 5.31 -8.58 -21.44
C PRO A 169 6.04 -8.70 -20.09
N ASP A 170 7.30 -8.27 -20.05
CA ASP A 170 8.18 -8.26 -18.89
C ASP A 170 7.95 -7.07 -17.94
N ALA A 171 7.24 -6.03 -18.36
CA ALA A 171 6.94 -4.87 -17.52
C ALA A 171 5.96 -5.24 -16.40
N GLN A 172 6.36 -5.03 -15.15
CA GLN A 172 5.59 -5.47 -13.98
C GLN A 172 4.88 -4.33 -13.24
N TRP A 173 5.30 -3.08 -13.48
CA TRP A 173 4.93 -1.95 -12.63
C TRP A 173 4.20 -0.84 -13.40
N LEU A 174 3.41 -0.05 -12.67
CA LEU A 174 2.64 1.06 -13.24
C LEU A 174 3.56 2.11 -13.87
N VAL A 175 4.74 2.34 -13.28
CA VAL A 175 5.73 3.33 -13.74
C VAL A 175 7.10 2.69 -13.81
N GLY A 176 7.77 2.85 -14.96
CA GLY A 176 9.10 2.30 -15.18
C GLY A 176 9.19 0.79 -14.93
N ASP A 177 10.34 0.38 -14.41
CA ASP A 177 10.78 -1.01 -14.27
C ASP A 177 10.90 -1.49 -12.81
N ASN A 178 10.54 -0.64 -11.84
CA ASN A 178 10.60 -0.96 -10.39
C ASN A 178 9.26 -0.68 -9.69
N MET A 179 9.00 -1.44 -8.62
CA MET A 179 7.90 -1.15 -7.70
C MET A 179 8.09 0.22 -7.05
N THR A 180 7.03 1.02 -6.99
CA THR A 180 7.05 2.31 -6.31
C THR A 180 5.93 2.42 -5.29
N PHE A 181 5.93 3.51 -4.52
CA PHE A 181 4.79 3.87 -3.66
C PHE A 181 3.45 3.91 -4.42
N ALA A 182 3.47 4.17 -5.73
CA ALA A 182 2.27 4.17 -6.55
C ALA A 182 1.65 2.77 -6.63
N ASP A 183 2.46 1.74 -6.87
CA ASP A 183 2.03 0.34 -6.90
C ASP A 183 1.60 -0.13 -5.50
N MET A 184 2.41 0.18 -4.49
CA MET A 184 2.14 -0.19 -3.09
C MET A 184 0.79 0.35 -2.59
N ALA A 185 0.38 1.54 -3.03
CA ALA A 185 -0.90 2.11 -2.64
C ALA A 185 -2.10 1.25 -3.03
N PHE A 186 -2.03 0.50 -4.15
CA PHE A 186 -3.13 -0.34 -4.64
C PHE A 186 -3.16 -1.74 -4.03
N VAL A 187 -2.01 -2.31 -3.67
CA VAL A 187 -1.86 -3.74 -3.36
C VAL A 187 -2.76 -4.20 -2.19
N PRO A 188 -2.76 -3.56 -1.01
CA PRO A 188 -3.60 -4.03 0.11
C PRO A 188 -5.09 -3.92 -0.14
N TRP A 189 -5.54 -3.00 -0.99
CA TRP A 189 -6.94 -2.96 -1.42
C TRP A 189 -7.27 -4.10 -2.38
N ASN A 190 -6.36 -4.44 -3.30
CA ASN A 190 -6.54 -5.55 -4.25
C ASN A 190 -6.62 -6.91 -3.55
N VAL A 191 -5.90 -7.11 -2.44
CA VAL A 191 -6.03 -8.33 -1.60
C VAL A 191 -7.46 -8.55 -1.09
N HIS A 192 -8.23 -7.48 -0.90
CA HIS A 192 -9.63 -7.57 -0.47
C HIS A 192 -10.64 -7.61 -1.63
N LEU A 193 -10.21 -7.62 -2.89
CA LEU A 193 -11.09 -7.47 -4.05
C LEU A 193 -12.19 -8.56 -4.10
N SER A 194 -11.80 -9.83 -3.99
CA SER A 194 -12.74 -10.98 -3.99
C SER A 194 -13.75 -10.88 -2.85
N GLU A 195 -13.29 -10.43 -1.68
CA GLU A 195 -14.09 -10.27 -0.48
C GLU A 195 -15.13 -9.15 -0.61
N VAL A 196 -14.73 -8.03 -1.24
CA VAL A 196 -15.56 -6.84 -1.45
C VAL A 196 -16.59 -7.07 -2.56
N LEU A 197 -16.20 -7.72 -3.65
CA LEU A 197 -17.08 -8.01 -4.78
C LEU A 197 -17.93 -9.27 -4.59
N GLN A 198 -17.59 -10.14 -3.62
CA GLN A 198 -18.22 -11.45 -3.39
C GLN A 198 -18.19 -12.32 -4.64
N LYS A 199 -17.07 -12.30 -5.36
CA LYS A 199 -16.81 -13.13 -6.53
C LYS A 199 -15.59 -13.99 -6.25
N SER A 200 -15.63 -15.28 -6.58
CA SER A 200 -14.41 -16.07 -6.74
C SER A 200 -13.73 -15.55 -7.99
N TRP A 201 -12.52 -15.01 -7.84
CA TRP A 201 -11.70 -14.63 -8.97
C TRP A 201 -10.81 -15.84 -9.26
N ASP A 202 -11.30 -16.73 -10.12
CA ASP A 202 -10.48 -17.80 -10.70
C ASP A 202 -9.45 -17.18 -11.66
N GLU A 203 -8.34 -17.89 -11.86
CA GLU A 203 -7.00 -17.49 -12.34
C GLU A 203 -6.91 -16.62 -13.63
N ASP A 204 -8.01 -16.36 -14.34
CA ASP A 204 -8.04 -15.63 -15.63
C ASP A 204 -8.16 -14.10 -15.52
N CYS A 205 -8.47 -13.58 -14.33
CA CYS A 205 -8.36 -12.14 -14.05
C CYS A 205 -7.48 -11.92 -12.83
N SER A 206 -6.37 -12.65 -12.83
CA SER A 206 -5.20 -12.36 -12.02
C SER A 206 -4.64 -11.03 -12.53
N GLY A 207 -5.32 -9.94 -12.18
CA GLY A 207 -5.01 -8.63 -12.70
C GLY A 207 -3.53 -8.36 -12.49
N ILE A 208 -2.83 -7.77 -13.46
CA ILE A 208 -1.37 -7.69 -13.48
C ILE A 208 -0.81 -7.18 -12.13
N VAL A 209 -1.57 -6.38 -11.38
CA VAL A 209 -1.21 -5.98 -10.01
C VAL A 209 -1.34 -7.09 -8.97
N SER A 210 -2.36 -7.96 -9.00
CA SER A 210 -2.51 -9.08 -8.05
C SER A 210 -1.79 -10.35 -8.50
N SER A 211 -1.75 -10.69 -9.80
CA SER A 211 -0.95 -11.80 -10.32
C SER A 211 0.52 -11.52 -10.21
N LYS A 212 1.01 -10.32 -10.56
CA LYS A 212 2.44 -10.01 -10.45
C LYS A 212 2.86 -9.65 -9.05
N ALA A 213 2.00 -9.10 -8.18
CA ALA A 213 2.31 -9.08 -6.75
C ALA A 213 2.43 -10.53 -6.22
N SER A 214 1.48 -11.41 -6.56
CA SER A 214 1.51 -12.83 -6.12
C SER A 214 2.64 -13.65 -6.75
N SER A 215 3.00 -13.41 -8.02
CA SER A 215 4.10 -14.09 -8.72
C SER A 215 5.45 -13.50 -8.33
N TYR A 216 5.54 -12.21 -8.03
CA TYR A 216 6.70 -11.63 -7.34
C TYR A 216 6.90 -12.33 -5.99
N PHE A 217 5.82 -12.59 -5.23
CA PHE A 217 5.90 -13.36 -4.00
C PHE A 217 6.29 -14.84 -4.24
N ALA A 218 5.83 -15.49 -5.32
CA ALA A 218 6.11 -16.90 -5.61
C ALA A 218 7.48 -17.17 -6.29
N ASP A 219 7.90 -16.35 -7.26
CA ASP A 219 9.21 -16.46 -7.93
C ASP A 219 10.35 -16.14 -6.98
N TYR A 220 10.11 -15.27 -6.00
CA TYR A 220 11.03 -14.94 -4.93
C TYR A 220 11.27 -16.11 -3.95
N GLU A 221 10.22 -16.85 -3.57
CA GLU A 221 10.35 -18.08 -2.77
C GLU A 221 11.21 -19.13 -3.49
N ASN A 222 11.11 -19.21 -4.82
CA ASN A 222 11.91 -20.14 -5.63
C ASN A 222 13.37 -19.71 -5.80
N GLN A 223 13.65 -18.41 -5.98
CA GLN A 223 15.03 -17.89 -6.08
C GLN A 223 15.78 -17.94 -4.73
N THR A 224 15.08 -17.77 -3.61
CA THR A 224 15.67 -17.87 -2.26
C THR A 224 15.99 -19.31 -1.84
N ALA A 225 15.29 -20.30 -2.39
CA ALA A 225 15.64 -21.72 -2.24
C ALA A 225 16.93 -22.09 -3.00
N ALA A 226 17.12 -21.51 -4.20
CA ALA A 226 18.34 -21.72 -5.00
C ALA A 226 19.58 -21.13 -4.33
N ASP A 227 19.51 -19.91 -3.78
CA ASP A 227 20.64 -19.23 -3.14
C ASP A 227 21.06 -19.86 -1.80
N LYS A 228 20.13 -20.46 -1.04
CA LYS A 228 20.45 -21.24 0.18
C LYS A 228 21.14 -22.57 -0.14
N SER A 229 20.92 -23.12 -1.34
CA SER A 229 21.60 -24.33 -1.80
C SER A 229 23.04 -24.08 -2.24
N ASP A 230 23.39 -22.83 -2.58
CA ASP A 230 24.72 -22.46 -3.09
C ASP A 230 25.66 -21.92 -1.98
N SER A 231 25.11 -21.32 -0.92
CA SER A 231 25.90 -20.91 0.27
C SER A 231 26.35 -22.08 1.15
N THR A 232 25.84 -23.29 0.91
CA THR A 232 26.31 -24.54 1.56
C THR A 232 27.40 -25.25 0.75
N LYS A 233 27.80 -24.70 -0.40
CA LYS A 233 28.87 -25.19 -1.27
C LYS A 233 29.94 -24.13 -1.54
N LYS A 234 30.58 -23.63 -0.48
CA LYS A 234 31.98 -23.20 -0.61
C LYS A 234 32.81 -23.85 0.51
N PRO A 235 33.97 -24.42 0.18
CA PRO A 235 34.75 -25.29 1.06
C PRO A 235 35.30 -24.58 2.29
#